data_AF-H2ZZI6-F1
#
_entry.id   AF-H2ZZI6-F1
#
_cell.length_a   1.000
_cell.length_b   1.000
_cell.length_c   1.000
_cell.angle_alpha   90.00
_cell.angle_beta   90.00
_cell.angle_gamma   90.00
#
_symmetry.space_group_name_H-M   'P 1'
#
loop_
_entity.id
_entity.type
_entity.pdbx_description
1 polymer ?
#
loop_
_entity_poly.entity_id
_entity_poly.type
_entity_poly.pdbx_seq_one_letter_code
_entity_poly.pdbx_strand_id
1 'polypeptide(L)'
;IRDISAEGETVTVDKVVSRVCKYLRIPSLESVRIVPHRLPAITDLIRTQREINIFIEAFEAIRTVCTLYELGQCLAALKNKKSFEELSVGPLCKQPLVHRMFKAPSTLKDEDINEIETVDILQVSNIFIMLLMYSYNLDLNGHFV
;
A
#
# COMPACT_ATOMS: atom_id res chain seq x y z
N ILE A 1 -8.48 -1.61 16.90
CA ILE A 1 -7.49 -1.37 15.80
C ILE A 1 -7.18 -2.68 15.11
N ARG A 2 -6.51 -3.63 15.78
CA ARG A 2 -6.19 -4.95 15.21
C ARG A 2 -7.42 -5.68 14.68
N ASP A 3 -8.53 -5.65 15.40
CA ASP A 3 -9.78 -6.29 14.94
C ASP A 3 -10.29 -5.72 13.61
N ILE A 4 -10.22 -4.40 13.42
CA ILE A 4 -10.62 -3.75 12.17
C ILE A 4 -9.66 -4.18 11.04
N SER A 5 -8.36 -4.25 11.33
CA SER A 5 -7.37 -4.72 10.37
C SER A 5 -7.60 -6.19 9.99
N ALA A 6 -7.93 -7.05 10.97
CA ALA A 6 -8.17 -8.48 10.79
C ALA A 6 -9.47 -8.76 10.01
N GLU A 7 -10.44 -7.85 10.05
CA GLU A 7 -11.61 -7.86 9.17
C GLU A 7 -11.28 -7.51 7.71
N GLY A 8 -10.00 -7.25 7.39
CA GLY A 8 -9.55 -6.87 6.05
C GLY A 8 -9.97 -5.45 5.69
N GLU A 9 -10.24 -4.59 6.66
CA GLU A 9 -10.68 -3.21 6.46
C GLU A 9 -9.53 -2.23 6.72
N THR A 10 -9.42 -1.19 5.87
CA THR A 10 -8.49 -0.07 6.13
C THR A 10 -8.84 0.58 7.45
N VAL A 11 -7.86 0.72 8.34
CA VAL A 11 -8.06 1.24 9.68
C VAL A 11 -8.01 2.77 9.66
N THR A 12 -9.15 3.41 9.88
CA THR A 12 -9.26 4.87 9.99
C THR A 12 -9.62 5.29 11.42
N VAL A 13 -9.30 6.53 11.78
CA VAL A 13 -9.71 7.12 13.07
C VAL A 13 -11.23 6.98 13.25
N ASP A 14 -12.01 7.30 12.22
CA ASP A 14 -13.47 7.23 12.27
C ASP A 14 -13.99 5.82 12.52
N LYS A 15 -13.40 4.79 11.89
CA LYS A 15 -13.78 3.38 12.14
C LYS A 15 -13.42 2.97 13.57
N VAL A 16 -12.25 3.38 14.07
CA VAL A 16 -11.84 3.08 15.45
C VAL A 16 -12.78 3.76 16.45
N VAL A 17 -13.03 5.06 16.30
CA VAL A 17 -13.94 5.82 17.16
C VAL A 17 -15.35 5.23 17.12
N SER A 18 -15.88 4.95 15.92
CA SER A 18 -17.21 4.34 15.75
C SER A 18 -17.32 2.99 16.45
N ARG A 19 -16.27 2.14 16.37
CA ARG A 19 -16.25 0.83 17.04
C ARG A 19 -16.21 0.99 18.57
N VAL A 20 -15.40 1.91 19.07
CA VAL A 20 -15.30 2.20 20.52
C VAL A 20 -16.62 2.74 21.07
N CYS A 21 -17.26 3.69 20.39
CA CYS A 21 -18.56 4.23 20.79
C CYS A 21 -19.64 3.12 20.87
N LYS A 22 -19.67 2.23 19.87
CA LYS A 22 -20.58 1.06 19.86
C LYS A 22 -20.31 0.13 21.04
N TYR A 23 -19.03 -0.16 21.33
CA TYR A 23 -18.64 -1.02 22.45
C TYR A 23 -19.03 -0.43 23.81
N LEU A 24 -18.81 0.87 24.00
CA LEU A 24 -19.13 1.59 25.24
C LEU A 24 -20.61 1.97 25.36
N ARG A 25 -21.42 1.75 24.32
CA ARG A 25 -22.83 2.14 24.23
C ARG A 25 -23.07 3.63 24.46
N ILE A 26 -22.16 4.46 23.92
CA ILE A 26 -22.24 5.93 23.97
C ILE A 26 -22.45 6.49 22.56
N PRO A 27 -23.13 7.64 22.41
CA PRO A 27 -23.37 8.23 21.09
C PRO A 27 -22.08 8.77 20.44
N SER A 28 -21.14 9.28 21.24
CA SER A 28 -19.85 9.78 20.77
C SER A 28 -18.82 9.83 21.92
N LEU A 29 -17.53 9.96 21.61
CA LEU A 29 -16.50 10.13 22.63
C LEU A 29 -16.61 11.49 23.34
N GLU A 30 -17.08 12.52 22.65
CA GLU A 30 -17.31 13.86 23.19
C GLU A 30 -18.41 13.86 24.27
N SER A 31 -19.40 12.96 24.17
CA SER A 31 -20.47 12.81 25.17
C SER A 31 -19.95 12.43 26.56
N VAL A 32 -18.76 11.81 26.62
CA VAL A 32 -18.03 11.46 27.85
C VAL A 32 -16.76 12.29 28.03
N ARG A 33 -16.65 13.43 27.33
CA ARG A 33 -15.53 14.39 27.38
C ARG A 33 -14.18 13.78 26.97
N ILE A 34 -14.18 12.74 26.16
CA ILE A 34 -12.98 12.15 25.58
C ILE A 34 -12.70 12.81 24.23
N VAL A 35 -11.50 13.33 24.05
CA VAL A 35 -11.02 13.87 22.77
C VAL A 35 -10.20 12.79 22.05
N PRO A 36 -10.61 12.31 20.85
CA PRO A 36 -9.95 11.20 20.17
C PRO A 36 -8.45 11.40 19.98
N HIS A 37 -8.02 12.60 19.56
CA HIS A 37 -6.60 12.93 19.32
C HIS A 37 -5.74 13.01 20.58
N ARG A 38 -6.34 12.90 21.77
CA ARG A 38 -5.60 12.78 23.04
C ARG A 38 -5.33 11.32 23.43
N LEU A 39 -5.95 10.36 22.74
CA LEU A 39 -5.72 8.94 22.99
C LEU A 39 -4.42 8.50 22.32
N PRO A 40 -3.44 7.94 23.05
CA PRO A 40 -2.15 7.54 22.49
C PRO A 40 -2.28 6.63 21.26
N ALA A 41 -3.17 5.62 21.33
CA ALA A 41 -3.40 4.70 20.23
C ALA A 41 -3.96 5.38 18.94
N ILE A 42 -4.73 6.46 19.08
CA ILE A 42 -5.24 7.24 17.95
C ILE A 42 -4.12 8.11 17.37
N THR A 43 -3.31 8.73 18.22
CA THR A 43 -2.15 9.51 17.80
C THR A 43 -1.14 8.65 17.05
N ASP A 44 -0.85 7.45 17.55
CA ASP A 44 0.04 6.49 16.90
C ASP A 44 -0.51 6.01 15.55
N LEU A 45 -1.82 5.78 15.46
CA LEU A 45 -2.50 5.45 14.21
C LEU A 45 -2.36 6.59 13.19
N ILE A 46 -2.66 7.83 13.60
CA ILE A 46 -2.53 9.01 12.73
C ILE A 46 -1.10 9.17 12.23
N ARG A 47 -0.13 9.01 13.13
CA ARG A 47 1.30 9.08 12.77
C ARG A 47 1.68 8.00 11.77
N THR A 48 1.27 6.75 12.03
CA THR A 48 1.56 5.62 11.15
C THR A 48 0.94 5.82 9.77
N GLN A 49 -0.32 6.25 9.69
CA GLN A 49 -0.98 6.51 8.41
C GLN A 49 -0.30 7.64 7.63
N ARG A 50 0.14 8.71 8.31
CA ARG A 50 0.89 9.81 7.67
C ARG A 50 2.21 9.35 7.11
N GLU A 51 2.98 8.57 7.88
CA GLU A 51 4.27 8.03 7.44
C GLU A 51 4.09 7.11 6.22
N ILE A 52 3.09 6.23 6.24
CA ILE A 52 2.74 5.38 5.09
C ILE A 52 2.37 6.24 3.87
N ASN A 53 1.51 7.24 4.04
CA ASN A 53 1.05 8.06 2.92
C ASN A 53 2.18 8.84 2.27
N ILE A 54 3.03 9.50 3.06
CA ILE A 54 4.20 10.24 2.57
C ILE A 54 5.17 9.29 1.86
N PHE A 55 5.36 8.08 2.41
CA PHE A 55 6.21 7.07 1.77
C PHE A 55 5.66 6.65 0.40
N ILE A 56 4.35 6.37 0.29
CA ILE A 56 3.73 6.00 -0.99
C ILE A 56 3.89 7.11 -2.01
N GLU A 57 3.63 8.37 -1.64
CA GLU A 57 3.78 9.52 -2.54
C GLU A 57 5.24 9.70 -2.99
N ALA A 58 6.21 9.54 -2.09
CA ALA A 58 7.63 9.59 -2.44
C ALA A 58 8.04 8.42 -3.35
N PHE A 59 7.51 7.22 -3.08
CA PHE A 59 7.76 6.03 -3.89
C PHE A 59 7.22 6.19 -5.32
N GLU A 60 6.01 6.75 -5.45
CA GLU A 60 5.39 7.13 -6.73
C GLU A 60 6.22 8.18 -7.47
N ALA A 61 6.71 9.21 -6.78
CA ALA A 61 7.43 10.32 -7.41
C ALA A 61 8.84 9.94 -7.92
N ILE A 62 9.50 8.96 -7.29
CA ILE A 62 10.90 8.63 -7.57
C ILE A 62 11.03 7.46 -8.56
N ARG A 63 10.04 6.56 -8.64
CA ARG A 63 10.14 5.34 -9.46
C ARG A 63 9.33 5.44 -10.74
N THR A 64 9.96 5.13 -11.87
CA THR A 64 9.29 5.03 -13.18
C THR A 64 8.50 3.73 -13.33
N VAL A 65 9.04 2.63 -12.81
CA VAL A 65 8.41 1.32 -12.79
C VAL A 65 8.59 0.76 -11.39
N CYS A 66 7.52 0.21 -10.83
CA CYS A 66 7.54 -0.49 -9.55
C CYS A 66 6.34 -1.42 -9.44
N THR A 67 6.45 -2.40 -8.56
CA THR A 67 5.39 -3.37 -8.29
C THR A 67 4.72 -3.09 -6.95
N LEU A 68 3.47 -3.55 -6.83
CA LEU A 68 2.74 -3.47 -5.57
C LEU A 68 3.42 -4.32 -4.47
N TYR A 69 4.04 -5.43 -4.87
CA TYR A 69 4.83 -6.28 -3.98
C TYR A 69 6.02 -5.53 -3.36
N GLU A 70 6.85 -4.89 -4.19
CA GLU A 70 8.00 -4.10 -3.70
C GLU A 70 7.57 -2.94 -2.79
N LEU A 71 6.45 -2.27 -3.11
CA LEU A 71 5.90 -1.23 -2.25
C LEU A 71 5.55 -1.78 -0.86
N GLY A 72 4.88 -2.93 -0.81
CA GLY A 72 4.52 -3.61 0.43
C GLY A 72 5.73 -3.97 1.29
N GLN A 73 6.77 -4.54 0.67
CA GLN A 73 8.05 -4.85 1.34
C GLN A 73 8.72 -3.59 1.89
N CYS A 74 8.78 -2.52 1.08
CA CYS A 74 9.40 -1.26 1.48
C CYS A 74 8.65 -0.59 2.66
N LEU A 75 7.31 -0.61 2.64
CA LEU A 75 6.49 -0.08 3.73
C LEU A 75 6.64 -0.88 5.02
N ALA A 76 6.75 -2.21 4.94
CA ALA A 76 7.03 -3.05 6.09
C ALA A 76 8.42 -2.73 6.69
N ALA A 77 9.43 -2.62 5.83
CA ALA A 77 10.80 -2.30 6.21
C ALA A 77 10.91 -0.92 6.90
N LEU A 78 10.14 0.08 6.47
CA LEU A 78 10.07 1.42 7.10
C LEU A 78 9.80 1.35 8.62
N LYS A 79 9.09 0.31 9.07
CA LYS A 79 8.70 0.11 10.47
C LYS A 79 9.37 -1.11 11.11
N ASN A 80 10.42 -1.65 10.49
CA ASN A 80 11.12 -2.87 10.92
C ASN A 80 10.16 -4.06 11.07
N LYS A 81 9.24 -4.23 10.12
CA LYS A 81 8.28 -5.33 10.03
C LYS A 81 8.63 -6.27 8.89
N LYS A 82 8.19 -7.54 8.98
CA LYS A 82 8.42 -8.52 7.91
C LYS A 82 7.40 -8.42 6.79
N SER A 83 6.19 -7.96 7.09
CA SER A 83 5.12 -7.79 6.12
C SER A 83 4.30 -6.53 6.41
N PHE A 84 3.58 -6.04 5.39
CA PHE A 84 2.69 -4.89 5.53
C PHE A 84 1.57 -5.15 6.55
N GLU A 85 1.08 -6.39 6.64
CA GLU A 85 0.03 -6.81 7.58
C GLU A 85 0.40 -6.51 9.05
N GLU A 86 1.67 -6.64 9.43
CA GLU A 86 2.15 -6.36 10.78
C GLU A 86 1.99 -4.89 11.20
N LEU A 87 1.73 -3.99 10.25
CA LEU A 87 1.41 -2.58 10.53
C LEU A 87 0.02 -2.40 11.13
N SER A 88 -0.87 -3.39 11.04
CA SER A 88 -2.23 -3.37 11.59
C SER A 88 -3.08 -2.17 11.11
N VAL A 89 -2.87 -1.73 9.86
CA VAL A 89 -3.61 -0.62 9.21
C VAL A 89 -4.60 -1.10 8.14
N GLY A 90 -4.87 -2.40 8.10
CA GLY A 90 -5.65 -3.06 7.05
C GLY A 90 -4.80 -3.45 5.83
N PRO A 91 -5.43 -4.00 4.79
CA PRO A 91 -4.73 -4.46 3.59
C PRO A 91 -4.04 -3.34 2.81
N LEU A 92 -2.92 -3.65 2.16
CA LEU A 92 -2.16 -2.75 1.29
C LEU A 92 -3.01 -2.30 0.11
N CYS A 93 -3.68 -3.24 -0.56
CA CYS A 93 -4.51 -2.97 -1.74
C CYS A 93 -5.69 -2.02 -1.46
N LYS A 94 -6.13 -1.94 -0.20
CA LYS A 94 -7.23 -1.07 0.25
C LYS A 94 -6.76 0.30 0.77
N GLN A 95 -5.46 0.58 0.76
CA GLN A 95 -4.95 1.91 1.06
C GLN A 95 -5.34 2.88 -0.07
N PRO A 96 -5.93 4.06 0.23
CA PRO A 96 -6.42 4.96 -0.82
C PRO A 96 -5.38 5.37 -1.87
N LEU A 97 -4.14 5.61 -1.44
CA LEU A 97 -3.05 5.98 -2.35
C LEU A 97 -2.57 4.81 -3.21
N VAL A 98 -2.60 3.59 -2.67
CA VAL A 98 -2.30 2.36 -3.45
C VAL A 98 -3.34 2.15 -4.53
N HIS A 99 -4.63 2.25 -4.19
CA HIS A 99 -5.70 2.15 -5.16
C HIS A 99 -5.57 3.21 -6.27
N ARG A 100 -5.18 4.44 -5.91
CA ARG A 100 -4.91 5.51 -6.90
C ARG A 100 -3.75 5.17 -7.81
N MET A 101 -2.62 4.75 -7.23
CA MET A 101 -1.35 4.55 -7.94
C MET A 101 -1.38 3.30 -8.84
N PHE A 102 -1.86 2.17 -8.32
CA PHE A 102 -1.83 0.87 -9.02
C PHE A 102 -3.14 0.54 -9.75
N LYS A 103 -4.20 1.34 -9.55
CA LYS A 103 -5.56 1.03 -10.02
C LYS A 103 -5.99 -0.39 -9.62
N ALA A 104 -5.56 -0.81 -8.42
CA ALA A 104 -5.82 -2.13 -7.88
C ALA A 104 -7.35 -2.34 -7.80
N PRO A 105 -7.88 -3.47 -8.31
CA PRO A 105 -9.31 -3.77 -8.16
C PRO A 105 -9.72 -3.75 -6.69
N SER A 106 -10.91 -3.22 -6.39
CA SER A 106 -11.44 -3.21 -5.01
C SER A 106 -11.62 -4.61 -4.42
N THR A 107 -11.69 -5.64 -5.27
CA THR A 107 -11.77 -7.06 -4.92
C THR A 107 -10.42 -7.72 -4.74
N LEU A 108 -9.31 -7.08 -5.12
CA LEU A 108 -7.97 -7.63 -4.94
C LEU A 108 -7.71 -7.79 -3.44
N LYS A 109 -7.20 -8.95 -3.04
CA LYS A 109 -6.71 -9.17 -1.69
C LYS A 109 -5.19 -9.16 -1.70
N ASP A 110 -4.59 -8.88 -0.54
CA ASP A 110 -3.13 -8.86 -0.42
C ASP A 110 -2.51 -10.24 -0.72
N GLU A 111 -3.21 -11.34 -0.39
CA GLU A 111 -2.80 -12.72 -0.70
C GLU A 111 -2.71 -13.02 -2.20
N ASP A 112 -3.42 -12.24 -3.03
CA ASP A 112 -3.44 -12.37 -4.49
C ASP A 112 -2.42 -11.44 -5.18
N ILE A 113 -1.63 -10.68 -4.41
CA ILE A 113 -0.58 -9.82 -4.97
C ILE A 113 0.56 -10.70 -5.48
N ASN A 114 0.81 -10.66 -6.78
CA ASN A 114 1.93 -11.40 -7.38
C ASN A 114 3.28 -10.90 -6.83
N GLU A 115 4.13 -11.83 -6.41
CA GLU A 115 5.52 -11.59 -5.98
C GLU A 115 6.43 -11.39 -7.20
N ILE A 116 6.17 -10.32 -7.94
CA ILE A 116 6.96 -9.88 -9.09
C ILE A 116 7.69 -8.61 -8.67
N GLU A 117 8.97 -8.51 -8.99
CA GLU A 117 9.77 -7.32 -8.76
C GLU A 117 9.96 -6.51 -10.04
N THR A 118 10.45 -5.27 -9.91
CA THR A 118 10.75 -4.42 -11.07
C THR A 118 11.75 -5.09 -12.01
N VAL A 119 12.72 -5.84 -11.46
CA VAL A 119 13.73 -6.55 -12.26
C VAL A 119 13.10 -7.58 -13.20
N ASP A 120 12.06 -8.28 -12.76
CA ASP A 120 11.37 -9.28 -13.58
C ASP A 120 10.65 -8.61 -14.76
N ILE A 121 10.02 -7.45 -14.53
CA ILE A 121 9.37 -6.66 -15.59
C ILE A 121 10.40 -6.17 -16.61
N LEU A 122 11.55 -5.69 -16.14
CA LEU A 122 12.61 -5.19 -17.02
C LEU A 122 13.24 -6.31 -17.85
N GLN A 123 13.41 -7.51 -17.29
CA GLN A 123 13.91 -8.67 -18.02
C GLN A 123 12.98 -9.05 -19.18
N VAL A 124 11.66 -9.15 -18.93
CA VAL A 124 10.69 -9.46 -19.98
C VAL A 124 10.67 -8.38 -21.07
N SER A 125 10.76 -7.11 -20.65
CA SER A 125 10.81 -5.97 -21.58
C SER A 125 12.03 -6.03 -22.49
N ASN A 126 13.21 -6.38 -21.95
CA ASN A 126 14.44 -6.54 -22.73
C ASN A 126 14.34 -7.69 -23.73
N ILE A 127 13.76 -8.83 -23.34
CA ILE A 127 13.54 -9.96 -24.25
C ILE A 127 12.61 -9.56 -25.39
N PHE A 128 11.53 -8.84 -25.08
CA PHE A 128 10.59 -8.37 -26.11
C PHE A 128 11.26 -7.41 -27.10
N ILE A 129 12.07 -6.46 -26.62
CA ILE A 129 12.84 -5.56 -27.47
C ILE A 129 13.79 -6.35 -28.38
N MET A 130 14.52 -7.34 -27.84
CA MET A 130 15.40 -8.19 -28.65
C MET A 130 14.66 -8.97 -29.73
N LEU A 131 13.47 -9.51 -29.44
CA LEU A 131 12.64 -10.21 -30.42
C LEU A 131 12.14 -9.28 -31.54
N LEU A 132 11.74 -8.06 -31.19
CA LEU A 132 11.37 -7.05 -32.19
C LEU A 132 12.57 -6.72 -33.08
N MET A 133 13.73 -6.45 -32.49
CA MET A 133 14.95 -6.15 -33.26
C MET A 133 15.29 -7.27 -34.23
N TYR A 134 15.21 -8.53 -33.78
CA TYR A 134 15.42 -9.68 -34.66
C TYR A 134 14.38 -9.76 -35.78
N SER A 135 13.10 -9.55 -35.47
CA SER A 135 12.01 -9.63 -36.45
C SER A 135 12.07 -8.53 -37.51
N TYR A 136 12.61 -7.36 -37.15
CA TYR A 136 12.77 -6.20 -38.03
C TYR A 136 14.18 -6.04 -38.61
N ASN A 137 15.09 -6.98 -38.31
CA ASN A 137 16.50 -6.95 -38.72
C ASN A 137 17.19 -5.64 -38.31
N LEU A 138 17.05 -5.25 -37.04
CA LEU A 138 17.59 -4.01 -36.47
C LEU A 138 18.83 -4.29 -35.60
N ASP A 139 19.80 -3.37 -35.62
CA ASP A 139 20.95 -3.34 -34.71
C ASP A 139 20.57 -2.80 -33.32
N LEU A 140 21.50 -2.84 -32.36
CA LEU A 140 21.33 -2.33 -30.98
C LEU A 140 20.93 -0.85 -30.89
N ASN A 141 21.09 -0.09 -31.97
CA ASN A 141 20.71 1.33 -32.06
C ASN A 141 19.37 1.54 -32.78
N GLY A 142 18.74 0.47 -33.29
CA GLY A 142 17.48 0.53 -34.04
C GLY A 142 17.64 0.83 -35.54
N HIS A 143 18.82 0.61 -36.12
CA HIS A 143 19.08 0.74 -37.55
C HIS A 143 18.94 -0.60 -38.28
N PHE A 144 18.41 -0.59 -39.50
CA PHE A 144 18.34 -1.79 -40.33
C PHE A 144 19.75 -2.34 -40.61
N VAL A 145 19.90 -3.65 -40.46
CA VAL A 145 21.09 -4.45 -40.75
C VAL A 145 20.95 -5.15 -42.08
#